data_AF-A0A3C1Z4T4-F1
#
_entry.id   AF-A0A3C1Z4T4-F1
#
_cell.length_a   1.000
_cell.length_b   1.000
_cell.length_c   1.000
_cell.angle_alpha   90.00
_cell.angle_beta   90.00
_cell.angle_gamma   90.00
#
_symmetry.space_group_name_H-M   'P 1'
#
loop_
_entity.id
_entity.type
_entity.pdbx_description
1 polymer ?
#
loop_
_entity_poly.entity_id
_entity_poly.type
_entity_poly.pdbx_seq_one_letter_code
_entity_poly.pdbx_strand_id
1 'polypeptide(L)'
;MLCRWRGAVVGVATLVLLGVLVVPAYSQTGPLPPQTGGPLPPKPPQVPVVPPPAQPPSLELPTPTPPGALEQAAKGPKIMVKDIRLVGNTAFTSQQLSEITDPYTHRELTAEDLEALRLALTYYYVNHGYLTSGAVV
;
A
#
# COMPACT_ATOMS: atom_id res chain seq x y z
N MET A 1 31.41 16.71 22.86
CA MET A 1 31.35 15.82 24.04
C MET A 1 30.05 15.03 23.95
N LEU A 2 29.94 13.72 24.11
CA LEU A 2 30.84 12.60 23.91
C LEU A 2 29.87 11.41 23.77
N CYS A 3 29.95 10.69 22.66
CA CYS A 3 29.21 9.46 22.43
C CYS A 3 29.78 8.38 23.38
N ARG A 4 28.95 7.70 24.18
CA ARG A 4 29.36 6.61 25.09
C ARG A 4 28.86 5.27 24.53
N TRP A 5 29.72 4.40 23.99
CA TRP A 5 30.64 3.43 24.65
C TRP A 5 29.96 2.06 24.84
N ARG A 6 30.13 1.13 23.87
CA ARG A 6 31.04 -0.05 23.86
C ARG A 6 30.81 -1.05 25.00
N GLY A 7 30.60 -2.31 24.64
CA GLY A 7 30.67 -3.44 25.57
C GLY A 7 30.50 -4.79 24.87
N ALA A 8 31.51 -5.21 24.14
CA ALA A 8 31.67 -6.59 23.69
C ALA A 8 32.87 -7.22 24.43
N VAL A 9 32.82 -8.56 24.49
CA VAL A 9 33.93 -9.53 24.54
C VAL A 9 34.35 -10.16 25.90
N VAL A 10 34.41 -11.51 25.83
CA VAL A 10 35.43 -12.46 26.36
C VAL A 10 35.02 -13.32 27.57
N GLY A 11 35.14 -14.64 27.37
CA GLY A 11 35.32 -15.63 28.44
C GLY A 11 35.62 -17.04 27.90
N VAL A 12 36.79 -17.22 27.27
CA VAL A 12 37.33 -18.53 26.82
C VAL A 12 38.32 -19.05 27.87
N ALA A 13 38.24 -20.32 28.29
CA ALA A 13 39.32 -21.05 28.99
C ALA A 13 38.98 -22.57 29.04
N THR A 14 39.52 -23.44 28.16
CA THR A 14 40.81 -24.20 28.21
C THR A 14 40.78 -25.57 28.90
N LEU A 15 41.04 -26.65 28.15
CA LEU A 15 41.76 -27.89 28.53
C LEU A 15 41.85 -28.82 27.27
N VAL A 16 42.88 -28.78 26.41
CA VAL A 16 44.29 -29.22 26.53
C VAL A 16 44.50 -30.74 26.26
N LEU A 17 45.22 -31.00 25.16
CA LEU A 17 46.19 -32.08 24.85
C LEU A 17 45.76 -33.49 24.36
N LEU A 18 46.69 -34.06 23.57
CA LEU A 18 46.84 -35.41 22.99
C LEU A 18 46.21 -35.61 21.60
N GLY A 19 46.92 -36.03 20.55
CA GLY A 19 48.29 -36.51 20.41
C GLY A 19 48.40 -37.14 19.02
N VAL A 20 49.33 -36.64 18.20
CA VAL A 20 49.57 -37.07 16.82
C VAL A 20 50.08 -38.51 16.79
N LEU A 21 49.46 -39.35 15.95
CA LEU A 21 50.09 -40.53 15.33
C LEU A 21 49.29 -40.94 14.09
N VAL A 22 49.71 -40.44 12.94
CA VAL A 22 49.26 -40.92 11.62
C VAL A 22 50.12 -42.13 11.25
N VAL A 23 49.48 -43.28 11.06
CA VAL A 23 50.08 -44.49 10.50
C VAL A 23 49.43 -44.74 9.14
N PRO A 24 50.17 -44.77 8.02
CA PRO A 24 49.61 -45.15 6.73
C PRO A 24 49.66 -46.68 6.62
N ALA A 25 48.51 -47.33 6.60
CA ALA A 25 48.40 -48.74 6.25
C ALA A 25 48.02 -48.85 4.77
N TYR A 26 48.95 -49.32 3.93
CA TYR A 26 48.64 -49.73 2.56
C TYR A 26 47.71 -50.95 2.60
N SER A 27 46.48 -50.82 2.15
CA SER A 27 45.62 -51.99 1.88
C SER A 27 45.82 -52.43 0.43
N GLN A 28 46.41 -53.62 0.27
CA GLN A 28 46.49 -54.30 -1.02
C GLN A 28 45.15 -54.95 -1.34
N THR A 29 44.51 -54.54 -2.43
CA THR A 29 43.29 -55.19 -2.93
C THR A 29 43.69 -56.34 -3.87
N GLY A 30 43.74 -57.56 -3.35
CA GLY A 30 43.78 -58.76 -4.19
C GLY A 30 42.42 -59.03 -4.84
N PRO A 31 42.33 -59.77 -5.97
CA PRO A 31 41.07 -60.00 -6.66
C PRO A 31 40.13 -60.87 -5.82
N LEU A 32 38.86 -60.44 -5.69
CA LEU A 32 37.80 -61.16 -5.00
C LEU A 32 37.36 -62.41 -5.80
N PRO A 33 37.06 -63.55 -5.15
CA PRO A 33 36.50 -64.71 -5.83
C PRO A 33 35.05 -64.44 -6.30
N PRO A 34 34.58 -65.13 -7.35
CA PRO A 34 33.25 -64.88 -7.93
C PRO A 34 32.13 -65.26 -6.95
N GLN A 35 31.24 -64.30 -6.69
CA GLN A 35 30.10 -64.44 -5.78
C GLN A 35 28.99 -65.26 -6.45
N THR A 36 28.90 -66.55 -6.12
CA THR A 36 27.76 -67.40 -6.49
C THR A 36 26.48 -66.88 -5.82
N GLY A 37 25.47 -66.57 -6.62
CA GLY A 37 24.25 -65.85 -6.22
C GLY A 37 23.42 -66.55 -5.12
N GLY A 38 23.23 -65.84 -4.01
CA GLY A 38 22.22 -66.16 -3.00
C GLY A 38 20.84 -65.55 -3.31
N PRO A 39 19.77 -65.93 -2.59
CA PRO A 39 18.41 -65.48 -2.85
C PRO A 39 18.27 -63.95 -2.71
N LEU A 40 17.59 -63.32 -3.66
CA LEU A 40 17.34 -61.88 -3.65
C LEU A 40 16.46 -61.48 -2.46
N PRO A 41 16.74 -60.32 -1.81
CA PRO A 41 15.90 -59.82 -0.72
C PRO A 41 14.48 -59.47 -1.22
N PRO A 42 13.44 -59.64 -0.38
CA PRO A 42 12.07 -59.36 -0.76
C PRO A 42 11.88 -57.86 -1.03
N LYS A 43 11.10 -57.54 -2.08
CA LYS A 43 10.82 -56.17 -2.47
C LYS A 43 9.99 -55.44 -1.39
N PRO A 44 10.33 -54.20 -1.01
CA PRO A 44 9.56 -53.45 -0.03
C PRO A 44 8.09 -53.24 -0.47
N PRO A 45 7.14 -53.21 0.47
CA PRO A 45 5.74 -52.85 0.19
C PRO A 45 5.64 -51.47 -0.47
N GLN A 46 4.87 -51.36 -1.55
CA GLN A 46 4.60 -50.08 -2.19
C GLN A 46 3.50 -49.35 -1.43
N VAL A 47 3.79 -48.13 -0.98
CA VAL A 47 2.81 -47.27 -0.28
C VAL A 47 1.93 -46.57 -1.34
N PRO A 48 0.62 -46.41 -1.12
CA PRO A 48 -0.24 -45.66 -2.04
C PRO A 48 0.24 -44.22 -2.22
N VAL A 49 0.38 -43.78 -3.47
CA VAL A 49 0.72 -42.38 -3.80
C VAL A 49 -0.54 -41.52 -3.62
N VAL A 50 -0.48 -40.56 -2.69
CA VAL A 50 -1.53 -39.57 -2.51
C VAL A 50 -1.39 -38.50 -3.60
N PRO A 51 -2.47 -38.13 -4.32
CA PRO A 51 -2.40 -37.06 -5.31
C PRO A 51 -2.05 -35.71 -4.66
N PRO A 52 -1.29 -34.84 -5.34
CA PRO A 52 -0.94 -33.53 -4.82
C PRO A 52 -2.18 -32.69 -4.51
N PRO A 53 -2.16 -31.86 -3.45
CA PRO A 53 -3.26 -30.96 -3.14
C PRO A 53 -3.52 -30.00 -4.31
N ALA A 54 -4.80 -29.75 -4.60
CA ALA A 54 -5.21 -28.83 -5.66
C ALA A 54 -4.66 -27.42 -5.39
N GLN A 55 -4.02 -26.82 -6.39
CA GLN A 55 -3.54 -25.44 -6.29
C GLN A 55 -4.72 -24.46 -6.33
N PRO A 56 -4.71 -23.42 -5.48
CA PRO A 56 -5.72 -22.36 -5.53
C PRO A 56 -5.66 -21.62 -6.88
N PRO A 57 -6.79 -21.06 -7.34
CA PRO A 57 -6.83 -20.28 -8.57
C PRO A 57 -5.88 -19.08 -8.46
N SER A 58 -5.19 -18.78 -9.57
CA SER A 58 -4.30 -17.62 -9.64
C SER A 58 -5.11 -16.31 -9.60
N LEU A 59 -4.65 -15.34 -8.81
CA LEU A 59 -5.24 -14.01 -8.74
C LEU A 59 -4.75 -13.18 -9.94
N GLU A 60 -5.65 -12.76 -10.81
CA GLU A 60 -5.36 -11.76 -11.84
C GLU A 60 -5.34 -10.36 -11.22
N LEU A 61 -4.23 -9.63 -11.43
CA LEU A 61 -4.14 -8.22 -11.04
C LEU A 61 -4.82 -7.33 -12.10
N PRO A 62 -5.53 -6.27 -11.68
CA PRO A 62 -6.06 -5.29 -12.62
C PRO A 62 -4.92 -4.57 -13.34
N THR A 63 -5.13 -4.29 -14.63
CA THR A 63 -4.19 -3.52 -15.46
C THR A 63 -3.92 -2.14 -14.83
N PRO A 64 -2.65 -1.69 -14.78
CA PRO A 64 -2.32 -0.39 -14.20
C PRO A 64 -3.04 0.74 -14.94
N THR A 65 -3.66 1.63 -14.18
CA THR A 65 -4.36 2.81 -14.70
C THR A 65 -3.35 3.79 -15.33
N PRO A 66 -3.64 4.37 -16.51
CA PRO A 66 -2.76 5.35 -17.14
C PRO A 66 -2.44 6.53 -16.20
N PRO A 67 -1.20 7.06 -16.20
CA PRO A 67 -0.85 8.27 -15.48
C PRO A 67 -1.82 9.41 -15.86
N GLY A 68 -2.45 10.04 -14.86
CA GLY A 68 -3.39 11.16 -15.05
C GLY A 68 -4.87 10.79 -15.20
N ALA A 69 -5.23 9.52 -15.46
CA ALA A 69 -6.64 9.13 -15.54
C ALA A 69 -7.37 9.30 -14.19
N LEU A 70 -6.66 9.10 -13.07
CA LEU A 70 -7.18 9.35 -11.73
C LEU A 70 -7.35 10.86 -11.45
N GLU A 71 -6.45 11.72 -11.93
CA GLU A 71 -6.60 13.18 -11.81
C GLU A 71 -7.79 13.70 -12.62
N GLN A 72 -8.00 13.16 -13.82
CA GLN A 72 -9.14 13.54 -14.65
C GLN A 72 -10.47 13.12 -14.03
N ALA A 73 -10.52 11.92 -13.44
CA ALA A 73 -11.70 11.45 -12.70
C ALA A 73 -11.96 12.27 -11.42
N ALA A 74 -10.91 12.78 -10.78
CA ALA A 74 -11.02 13.60 -9.57
C ALA A 74 -11.57 15.02 -9.83
N LYS A 75 -11.45 15.55 -11.06
CA LYS A 75 -11.83 16.95 -11.38
C LYS A 75 -13.34 17.22 -11.47
N GLY A 76 -14.20 16.21 -11.34
CA GLY A 76 -15.65 16.36 -11.32
C GLY A 76 -16.26 16.98 -12.60
N PRO A 77 -17.60 17.04 -12.69
CA PRO A 77 -18.28 17.76 -13.76
C PRO A 77 -18.10 19.28 -13.60
N LYS A 78 -18.02 19.98 -14.74
CA LYS A 78 -18.01 21.45 -14.80
C LYS A 78 -19.32 21.98 -15.35
N ILE A 79 -19.79 23.10 -14.80
CA ILE A 79 -21.04 23.74 -15.17
C ILE A 79 -20.74 25.17 -15.65
N MET A 80 -21.19 25.52 -16.86
CA MET A 80 -21.11 26.89 -17.37
C MET A 80 -22.20 27.75 -16.71
N VAL A 81 -21.80 28.66 -15.82
CA VAL A 81 -22.70 29.58 -15.14
C VAL A 81 -22.81 30.87 -15.94
N LYS A 82 -24.02 31.21 -16.38
CA LYS A 82 -24.32 32.47 -17.07
C LYS A 82 -24.54 33.60 -16.09
N ASP A 83 -25.45 33.38 -15.14
CA ASP A 83 -25.90 34.38 -14.18
C ASP A 83 -26.20 33.70 -12.84
N ILE A 84 -26.04 34.45 -11.75
CA ILE A 84 -26.39 34.02 -10.39
C ILE A 84 -27.52 34.90 -9.87
N ARG A 85 -28.63 34.28 -9.48
CA ARG A 85 -29.79 34.98 -8.92
C ARG A 85 -29.94 34.65 -7.44
N LEU A 86 -29.84 35.66 -6.60
CA LEU A 86 -30.09 35.55 -5.17
C LEU A 86 -31.59 35.69 -4.88
N VAL A 87 -32.12 34.76 -4.08
CA VAL A 87 -33.54 34.70 -3.69
C VAL A 87 -33.63 34.55 -2.18
N GLY A 88 -34.57 35.28 -1.55
CA GLY A 88 -34.79 35.21 -0.10
C GLY A 88 -33.85 36.10 0.72
N ASN A 89 -32.96 36.87 0.09
CA ASN A 89 -32.12 37.85 0.77
C ASN A 89 -32.96 39.09 1.16
N THR A 90 -33.30 39.22 2.44
CA THR A 90 -34.04 40.38 2.98
C THR A 90 -33.17 41.31 3.82
N ALA A 91 -32.11 40.77 4.46
CA ALA A 91 -31.17 41.54 5.26
C ALA A 91 -30.20 42.38 4.40
N PHE A 92 -29.85 41.90 3.21
CA PHE A 92 -28.95 42.57 2.27
C PHE A 92 -29.58 42.62 0.89
N THR A 93 -29.33 43.70 0.16
CA THR A 93 -29.74 43.83 -1.23
C THR A 93 -28.91 42.91 -2.12
N SER A 94 -29.48 42.46 -3.24
CA SER A 94 -28.75 41.63 -4.21
C SER A 94 -27.53 42.36 -4.79
N GLN A 95 -27.56 43.70 -4.80
CA GLN A 95 -26.45 44.52 -5.27
C GLN A 95 -25.28 44.52 -4.27
N GLN A 96 -25.54 44.52 -2.97
CA GLN A 96 -24.48 44.36 -1.95
C GLN A 96 -23.83 42.98 -2.02
N LEU A 97 -24.63 41.94 -2.28
CA LEU A 97 -24.11 40.57 -2.39
C LEU A 97 -23.47 40.29 -3.75
N SER A 98 -23.63 41.18 -4.73
CA SER A 98 -23.08 41.02 -6.08
C SER A 98 -21.56 40.95 -6.07
N GLU A 99 -20.89 41.69 -5.18
CA GLU A 99 -19.43 41.65 -5.04
C GLU A 99 -18.89 40.25 -4.74
N ILE A 100 -19.70 39.40 -4.09
CA ILE A 100 -19.34 38.01 -3.77
C ILE A 100 -19.65 37.09 -4.96
N THR A 101 -20.73 37.34 -5.69
CA THR A 101 -21.20 36.46 -6.77
C THR A 101 -20.56 36.75 -8.12
N ASP A 102 -20.16 37.99 -8.39
CA ASP A 102 -19.60 38.44 -9.68
C ASP A 102 -18.45 37.57 -10.19
N PRO A 103 -17.46 37.17 -9.34
CA PRO A 103 -16.34 36.33 -9.75
C PRO A 103 -16.71 34.92 -10.23
N TYR A 104 -17.96 34.50 -10.00
CA TYR A 104 -18.50 33.18 -10.33
C TYR A 104 -19.43 33.20 -11.55
N THR A 105 -19.68 34.37 -12.14
CA THR A 105 -20.50 34.50 -13.36
C THR A 105 -19.67 34.36 -14.64
N HIS A 106 -20.34 34.04 -15.74
CA HIS A 106 -19.74 33.90 -17.09
C HIS A 106 -18.51 32.97 -17.18
N ARG A 107 -18.46 31.90 -16.37
CA ARG A 107 -17.37 30.93 -16.36
C ARG A 107 -17.84 29.52 -16.04
N GLU A 108 -16.95 28.56 -16.29
CA GLU A 108 -17.11 27.20 -15.80
C GLU A 108 -16.80 27.12 -14.31
N LEU A 109 -17.73 26.54 -13.54
CA LEU A 109 -17.59 26.25 -12.13
C LEU A 109 -17.59 24.75 -11.88
N THR A 110 -16.79 24.32 -10.90
CA THR A 110 -16.84 22.97 -10.35
C THR A 110 -17.79 22.90 -9.14
N ALA A 111 -18.00 21.70 -8.60
CA ALA A 111 -18.76 21.54 -7.35
C ALA A 111 -18.08 22.28 -6.18
N GLU A 112 -16.75 22.32 -6.16
CA GLU A 112 -15.96 23.05 -5.16
C GLU A 112 -16.14 24.56 -5.27
N ASP A 113 -16.22 25.11 -6.49
CA ASP A 113 -16.48 26.53 -6.70
C ASP A 113 -17.87 26.93 -6.18
N LEU A 114 -18.89 26.10 -6.42
CA LEU A 114 -20.25 26.32 -5.93
C LEU A 114 -20.33 26.27 -4.40
N GLU A 115 -19.62 25.31 -3.79
CA GLU A 115 -19.52 25.21 -2.33
C GLU A 115 -18.77 26.42 -1.73
N ALA A 116 -17.70 26.88 -2.39
CA ALA A 116 -16.98 28.08 -1.98
C ALA A 116 -17.87 29.33 -2.03
N LEU A 117 -18.70 29.48 -3.08
CA LEU A 117 -19.68 30.55 -3.18
C LEU A 117 -20.71 30.49 -2.04
N ARG A 118 -21.24 29.29 -1.75
CA ARG A 118 -22.18 29.07 -0.64
C ARG A 118 -21.59 29.48 0.71
N LEU A 119 -20.34 29.11 0.95
CA LEU A 119 -19.60 29.44 2.17
C LEU A 119 -19.34 30.95 2.26
N ALA A 120 -18.91 31.58 1.16
CA ALA A 120 -18.65 33.02 1.13
C ALA A 120 -19.91 33.84 1.48
N LEU A 121 -21.07 33.48 0.90
CA LEU A 121 -22.35 34.09 1.24
C LEU A 121 -22.72 33.85 2.71
N THR A 122 -22.54 32.63 3.20
CA THR A 122 -22.84 32.29 4.61
C THR A 122 -21.96 33.10 5.56
N TYR A 123 -20.65 33.18 5.30
CA TYR A 123 -19.72 33.96 6.12
C TYR A 123 -20.03 35.44 6.09
N TYR A 124 -20.45 35.98 4.94
CA TYR A 124 -20.90 37.37 4.88
C TYR A 124 -22.03 37.63 5.88
N TYR A 125 -23.08 36.80 5.89
CA TYR A 125 -24.17 36.92 6.86
C TYR A 125 -23.70 36.77 8.31
N VAL A 126 -22.91 35.74 8.59
CA VAL A 126 -22.39 35.46 9.94
C VAL A 126 -21.53 36.63 10.46
N ASN A 127 -20.64 37.16 9.63
CA ASN A 127 -19.76 38.29 9.99
C ASN A 127 -20.53 39.59 10.24
N HIS A 128 -21.76 39.70 9.72
CA HIS A 128 -22.67 40.81 9.99
C HIS A 128 -23.69 40.52 11.10
N GLY A 129 -23.53 39.45 11.88
CA GLY A 129 -24.34 39.13 13.06
C GLY A 129 -25.52 38.19 12.81
N TYR A 130 -25.69 37.67 11.59
CA TYR A 130 -26.77 36.74 11.24
C TYR A 130 -26.35 35.28 11.42
N LEU A 131 -26.09 34.87 12.66
CA LEU A 131 -25.55 33.54 13.02
C LEU A 131 -26.42 32.35 12.58
N THR A 132 -27.74 32.53 12.55
CA THR A 132 -28.70 31.49 12.16
C THR A 132 -29.10 31.59 10.69
N SER A 133 -28.36 32.34 9.89
CA SER A 133 -28.58 32.52 8.44
C SER A 133 -27.46 31.85 7.64
N GLY A 134 -27.77 31.48 6.40
CA GLY A 134 -26.81 30.86 5.49
C GLY A 134 -27.37 30.75 4.07
N ALA A 135 -26.51 30.31 3.16
CA ALA A 135 -26.86 30.10 1.75
C ALA A 135 -26.91 28.62 1.39
N VAL A 136 -27.68 28.31 0.34
CA VAL A 136 -27.80 26.98 -0.30
C VAL A 136 -27.70 27.14 -1.82
N VAL A 137 -27.25 26.10 -2.52
CA VAL A 137 -26.95 26.07 -3.96
C VAL A 137 -27.40 24.75 -4.57
#